data_AF-A0A7X7K5Z1-F1
#
_entry.id   AF-A0A7X7K5Z1-F1
#
_cell.length_a   1.000
_cell.length_b   1.000
_cell.length_c   1.000
_cell.angle_alpha   90.00
_cell.angle_beta   90.00
_cell.angle_gamma   90.00
#
_symmetry.space_group_name_H-M   'P 1'
#
loop_
_entity.id
_entity.type
_entity.pdbx_description
1 polymer ?
#
loop_
_entity_poly.entity_id
_entity_poly.type
_entity_poly.pdbx_seq_one_letter_code
_entity_poly.pdbx_strand_id
1 'polypeptide(L)'
;MHGAAPIPGTHVTIAFDDDGRFGGFAGCNGYGGGYTANQRGRFEAPTIEQQLMACTDPVGVMDQESAFVAALAQAVTYRIVDDLLEFQDNTGATTLSFVRQPTAPPMNPDELIGSTWRLVDFDGEPPAPGSSLTIAFRDGEASGSAGCRSYRATYQADDSEFHFVFVEMLQTEVNCPEVLALQEGRYTTALSWVQRFVLADGQLEFHTSRGEVLTFEPLTESDLP
;
A
#
# COMPACT_ATOMS: atom_id res chain seq x y z
N MET A 1 -17.89 4.31 2.78
CA MET A 1 -18.49 4.96 3.96
C MET A 1 -19.97 5.18 3.69
N HIS A 2 -20.85 4.68 4.57
CA HIS A 2 -22.31 4.71 4.35
C HIS A 2 -22.73 4.17 2.96
N GLY A 3 -22.06 3.12 2.51
CA GLY A 3 -22.28 2.51 1.18
C GLY A 3 -21.53 3.16 0.00
N ALA A 4 -20.87 4.30 0.17
CA ALA A 4 -20.00 4.87 -0.86
C ALA A 4 -18.65 4.14 -0.93
N ALA A 5 -18.18 3.82 -2.13
CA ALA A 5 -16.83 3.30 -2.36
C ALA A 5 -15.77 4.39 -2.10
N PRO A 6 -14.53 4.03 -1.77
CA PRO A 6 -13.42 4.98 -1.76
C PRO A 6 -13.24 5.67 -3.11
N ILE A 7 -12.67 6.87 -3.08
CA ILE A 7 -12.21 7.64 -4.24
C ILE A 7 -11.25 6.73 -5.03
N PRO A 8 -11.41 6.60 -6.36
CA PRO A 8 -10.49 5.82 -7.18
C PRO A 8 -9.02 6.21 -6.96
N GLY A 9 -8.14 5.21 -6.90
CA GLY A 9 -6.71 5.43 -6.60
C GLY A 9 -6.40 5.73 -5.13
N THR A 10 -7.39 5.66 -4.23
CA THR A 10 -7.19 5.70 -2.79
C THR A 10 -7.48 4.35 -2.16
N HIS A 11 -6.79 4.08 -1.07
CA HIS A 11 -6.98 2.88 -0.28
C HIS A 11 -7.28 3.23 1.16
N VAL A 12 -8.18 2.45 1.76
CA VAL A 12 -8.47 2.51 3.18
C VAL A 12 -8.28 1.11 3.75
N THR A 13 -7.28 0.95 4.60
CA THR A 13 -6.91 -0.34 5.21
C THR A 13 -7.15 -0.29 6.70
N ILE A 14 -7.47 -1.45 7.29
CA ILE A 14 -7.53 -1.62 8.73
C ILE A 14 -6.95 -2.98 9.11
N ALA A 15 -6.04 -2.97 10.07
CA ALA A 15 -5.45 -4.17 10.67
C ALA A 15 -5.63 -4.11 12.18
N PHE A 16 -5.81 -5.28 12.78
CA PHE A 16 -5.98 -5.46 14.22
C PHE A 16 -4.88 -6.39 14.72
N ASP A 17 -4.31 -6.08 15.88
CA ASP A 17 -3.34 -6.93 16.56
C ASP A 17 -3.90 -7.59 17.82
N ASP A 18 -3.11 -8.53 18.36
CA ASP A 18 -3.44 -9.30 19.57
C ASP A 18 -3.30 -8.47 20.87
N ASP A 19 -2.68 -7.29 20.80
CA ASP A 19 -2.50 -6.36 21.93
C ASP A 19 -3.68 -5.39 22.09
N GLY A 20 -4.75 -5.58 21.30
CA GLY A 20 -5.94 -4.73 21.35
C GLY A 20 -5.72 -3.37 20.71
N ARG A 21 -4.82 -3.27 19.74
CA ARG A 21 -4.63 -2.09 18.90
C ARG A 21 -5.06 -2.34 17.47
N PHE A 22 -5.40 -1.25 16.80
CA PHE A 22 -5.64 -1.25 15.37
C PHE A 22 -4.82 -0.14 14.72
N GLY A 23 -4.58 -0.31 13.43
CA GLY A 23 -3.93 0.69 12.60
C GLY A 23 -4.23 0.47 11.13
N GLY A 24 -3.85 1.44 10.32
CA GLY A 24 -4.00 1.34 8.88
C GLY A 24 -3.77 2.67 8.17
N PHE A 25 -4.22 2.72 6.93
CA PHE A 25 -4.17 3.91 6.09
C PHE A 25 -5.58 4.42 5.79
N ALA A 26 -5.80 5.73 5.90
CA ALA A 26 -7.11 6.35 5.72
C ALA A 26 -7.25 7.11 4.38
N GLY A 27 -6.38 6.80 3.40
CA GLY A 27 -6.36 7.43 2.07
C GLY A 27 -5.29 8.52 1.92
N CYS A 28 -5.05 9.33 2.95
CA CYS A 28 -3.93 10.28 2.99
C CYS A 28 -3.00 10.02 4.18
N ASN A 29 -3.56 9.84 5.39
CA ASN A 29 -2.79 9.64 6.61
C ASN A 29 -2.84 8.21 7.14
N GLY A 30 -1.75 7.81 7.79
CA GLY A 30 -1.78 6.68 8.71
C GLY A 30 -2.62 7.01 9.95
N TYR A 31 -3.35 6.02 10.45
CA TYR A 31 -4.17 6.15 11.65
C TYR A 31 -4.07 4.89 12.52
N GLY A 32 -4.49 4.99 13.78
CA GLY A 32 -4.57 3.85 14.68
C GLY A 32 -5.09 4.21 16.06
N GLY A 33 -5.12 3.22 16.95
CA GLY A 33 -5.61 3.42 18.31
C GLY A 33 -5.79 2.11 19.05
N GLY A 34 -6.31 2.19 20.28
CA GLY A 34 -6.78 1.02 21.01
C GLY A 34 -8.22 0.71 20.65
N TYR A 35 -8.57 -0.57 20.59
CA TYR A 35 -9.96 -1.01 20.42
C TYR A 35 -10.37 -2.01 21.49
N THR A 36 -11.67 -2.17 21.68
CA THR A 36 -12.24 -3.32 22.37
C THR A 36 -13.28 -3.97 21.48
N ALA A 37 -13.21 -5.28 21.36
CA ALA A 37 -14.20 -6.08 20.66
C ALA A 37 -14.54 -7.33 21.48
N ASN A 38 -15.75 -7.87 21.30
CA ASN A 38 -16.11 -9.14 21.93
C ASN A 38 -16.88 -10.07 20.98
N GLN A 39 -17.04 -11.33 21.39
CA GLN A 39 -17.74 -12.36 20.61
C GLN A 39 -19.24 -12.09 20.39
N ARG A 40 -19.82 -11.13 21.12
CA ARG A 40 -21.22 -10.70 20.92
C ARG A 40 -21.35 -9.61 19.86
N GLY A 41 -20.27 -9.27 19.16
CA GLY A 41 -20.25 -8.27 18.09
C GLY A 41 -20.18 -6.82 18.58
N ARG A 42 -19.86 -6.55 19.85
CA ARG A 42 -19.62 -5.17 20.32
C ARG A 42 -18.25 -4.69 19.85
N PHE A 43 -18.15 -3.45 19.41
CA PHE A 43 -16.91 -2.77 19.03
C PHE A 43 -16.84 -1.37 19.65
N GLU A 44 -15.66 -0.97 20.12
CA GLU A 44 -15.38 0.42 20.51
C GLU A 44 -13.94 0.79 20.18
N ALA A 45 -13.73 1.99 19.62
CA ALA A 45 -12.43 2.63 19.44
C ALA A 45 -12.48 4.03 20.09
N PRO A 46 -12.25 4.13 21.41
CA PRO A 46 -12.51 5.36 22.16
C PRO A 46 -11.57 6.52 21.78
N THR A 47 -10.38 6.20 21.28
CA THR A 47 -9.41 7.18 20.78
C THR A 47 -8.89 6.70 19.44
N ILE A 48 -8.94 7.57 18.44
CA ILE A 48 -8.32 7.37 17.13
C ILE A 48 -7.27 8.46 16.96
N GLU A 49 -6.03 8.04 16.76
CA GLU A 49 -4.89 8.89 16.47
C GLU A 49 -4.63 8.84 14.96
N GLN A 50 -4.24 9.99 14.38
CA GLN A 50 -3.93 10.09 12.95
C GLN A 50 -2.75 11.02 12.72
N GLN A 51 -2.01 10.76 11.65
CA GLN A 51 -1.02 11.69 11.12
C GLN A 51 -1.72 12.92 10.53
N LEU A 52 -0.97 14.02 10.36
CA LEU A 52 -1.50 15.32 9.93
C LEU A 52 -0.81 15.81 8.65
N MET A 53 -0.73 14.95 7.64
CA MET A 53 -0.37 15.34 6.28
C MET A 53 -1.57 15.96 5.57
N ALA A 54 -1.30 16.93 4.69
CA ALA A 54 -2.30 17.58 3.86
C ALA A 54 -2.13 17.12 2.41
N CYS A 55 -2.85 16.07 2.02
CA CYS A 55 -2.85 15.58 0.64
C CYS A 55 -3.83 16.41 -0.21
N THR A 56 -3.41 16.79 -1.41
CA THR A 56 -4.25 17.54 -2.37
C THR A 56 -4.75 16.69 -3.52
N ASP A 57 -4.20 15.48 -3.67
CA ASP A 57 -4.51 14.54 -4.75
C ASP A 57 -4.67 13.13 -4.17
N PRO A 58 -5.67 12.33 -4.61
CA PRO A 58 -6.79 12.76 -5.46
C PRO A 58 -7.69 13.78 -4.76
N VAL A 59 -8.33 14.64 -5.56
CA VAL A 59 -9.26 15.67 -5.04
C VAL A 59 -10.32 15.02 -4.15
N GLY A 60 -10.49 15.54 -2.93
CA GLY A 60 -11.44 15.02 -1.93
C GLY A 60 -10.86 13.98 -0.98
N VAL A 61 -9.59 13.58 -1.11
CA VAL A 61 -8.97 12.56 -0.23
C VAL A 61 -9.02 12.93 1.26
N MET A 62 -8.89 14.22 1.60
CA MET A 62 -8.99 14.70 2.99
C MET A 62 -10.41 14.61 3.55
N ASP A 63 -11.43 14.85 2.71
CA ASP A 63 -12.83 14.72 3.10
C ASP A 63 -13.19 13.24 3.31
N GLN A 64 -12.67 12.38 2.43
CA GLN A 64 -12.77 10.94 2.58
C GLN A 64 -12.15 10.45 3.90
N GLU A 65 -10.91 10.84 4.20
CA GLU A 65 -10.23 10.48 5.45
C GLU A 65 -11.08 10.88 6.67
N SER A 66 -11.57 12.12 6.67
CA SER A 66 -12.39 12.64 7.76
C SER A 66 -13.70 11.86 7.93
N ALA A 67 -14.38 11.55 6.81
CA ALA A 67 -15.60 10.75 6.82
C ALA A 67 -15.34 9.31 7.29
N PHE A 68 -14.19 8.74 6.92
CA PHE A 68 -13.77 7.41 7.35
C PHE A 68 -13.56 7.34 8.86
N VAL A 69 -12.71 8.22 9.40
CA VAL A 69 -12.40 8.27 10.83
C VAL A 69 -13.66 8.53 11.64
N ALA A 70 -14.53 9.44 11.19
CA ALA A 70 -15.81 9.70 11.85
C ALA A 70 -16.75 8.49 11.83
N ALA A 71 -16.78 7.72 10.73
CA ALA A 71 -17.59 6.50 10.62
C ALA A 71 -17.07 5.37 11.53
N LEU A 72 -15.75 5.24 11.66
CA LEU A 72 -15.13 4.26 12.55
C LEU A 72 -15.39 4.61 14.03
N ALA A 73 -15.29 5.88 14.39
CA ALA A 73 -15.57 6.36 15.75
C ALA A 73 -17.03 6.16 16.19
N GLN A 74 -17.97 6.13 15.24
CA GLN A 74 -19.40 5.91 15.51
C GLN A 74 -19.80 4.44 15.58
N ALA A 75 -18.91 3.51 15.22
CA ALA A 75 -19.19 2.09 15.25
C ALA A 75 -19.37 1.59 16.69
N VAL A 76 -20.48 0.90 16.95
CA VAL A 76 -20.77 0.27 18.25
C VAL A 76 -20.87 -1.25 18.15
N THR A 77 -21.08 -1.75 16.94
CA THR A 77 -21.06 -3.18 16.66
C THR A 77 -20.26 -3.49 15.40
N TYR A 78 -19.81 -4.74 15.31
CA TYR A 78 -19.16 -5.29 14.14
C TYR A 78 -19.72 -6.67 13.83
N ARG A 79 -19.65 -7.07 12.56
CA ARG A 79 -19.92 -8.44 12.11
C ARG A 79 -18.87 -8.86 11.11
N ILE A 80 -18.50 -10.13 11.16
CA ILE A 80 -17.65 -10.77 10.15
C ILE A 80 -18.46 -11.89 9.53
N VAL A 81 -18.64 -11.85 8.22
CA VAL A 81 -19.31 -12.88 7.43
C VAL A 81 -18.40 -13.21 6.26
N ASP A 82 -17.90 -14.44 6.21
CA ASP A 82 -16.86 -14.88 5.28
C ASP A 82 -15.64 -13.92 5.34
N ASP A 83 -15.31 -13.27 4.24
CA ASP A 83 -14.22 -12.29 4.14
C ASP A 83 -14.68 -10.84 4.34
N LEU A 84 -15.96 -10.60 4.70
CA LEU A 84 -16.48 -9.25 4.89
C LEU A 84 -16.52 -8.88 6.37
N LEU A 85 -15.76 -7.85 6.74
CA LEU A 85 -15.88 -7.16 8.01
C LEU A 85 -16.77 -5.93 7.83
N GLU A 86 -17.83 -5.82 8.62
CA GLU A 86 -18.70 -4.64 8.64
C GLU A 86 -18.79 -4.03 10.03
N PHE A 87 -18.81 -2.70 10.07
CA PHE A 87 -19.09 -1.92 11.27
C PHE A 87 -20.47 -1.29 11.17
N GLN A 88 -21.20 -1.24 12.29
CA GLN A 88 -22.53 -0.67 12.37
C GLN A 88 -22.62 0.35 13.52
N ASP A 89 -23.37 1.42 13.26
CA ASP A 89 -23.68 2.45 14.26
C ASP A 89 -24.78 2.00 15.24
N ASN A 90 -25.18 2.90 16.15
CA ASN A 90 -26.20 2.63 17.16
C ASN A 90 -27.62 2.46 16.61
N THR A 91 -27.84 2.77 15.33
CA THR A 91 -29.11 2.55 14.62
C THR A 91 -29.15 1.18 13.93
N GLY A 92 -28.00 0.48 13.89
CA GLY A 92 -27.82 -0.77 13.15
C GLY A 92 -27.49 -0.58 11.67
N ALA A 93 -27.21 0.65 11.23
CA ALA A 93 -26.82 0.93 9.85
C ALA A 93 -25.33 0.61 9.65
N THR A 94 -24.99 -0.10 8.56
CA THR A 94 -23.59 -0.35 8.19
C THR A 94 -22.90 0.95 7.78
N THR A 95 -21.87 1.34 8.52
CA THR A 95 -21.10 2.57 8.28
C THR A 95 -19.84 2.30 7.44
N LEU A 96 -19.20 1.15 7.68
CA LEU A 96 -17.98 0.72 7.01
C LEU A 96 -18.08 -0.76 6.66
N SER A 97 -17.46 -1.12 5.54
CA SER A 97 -17.36 -2.50 5.07
C SER A 97 -15.98 -2.69 4.45
N PHE A 98 -15.32 -3.77 4.84
CA PHE A 98 -13.96 -4.13 4.46
C PHE A 98 -13.95 -5.57 3.99
N VAL A 99 -13.17 -5.82 2.94
CA VAL A 99 -12.85 -7.19 2.51
C VAL A 99 -11.52 -7.59 3.14
N ARG A 100 -11.44 -8.79 3.70
CA ARG A 100 -10.23 -9.38 4.24
C ARG A 100 -9.19 -9.49 3.12
N GLN A 101 -8.01 -8.92 3.35
CA GLN A 101 -6.87 -9.19 2.48
C GLN A 101 -6.44 -10.65 2.64
N PRO A 102 -6.24 -11.40 1.54
CA PRO A 102 -5.79 -12.79 1.60
C PRO A 102 -4.49 -12.91 2.40
N THR A 103 -4.42 -13.92 3.26
CA THR A 103 -3.14 -14.29 3.88
C THR A 103 -2.22 -14.82 2.79
N ALA A 104 -1.14 -14.08 2.52
CA ALA A 104 -0.19 -14.45 1.49
C ALA A 104 0.72 -15.61 1.98
N PRO A 105 1.17 -16.49 1.06
CA PRO A 105 2.06 -17.61 1.39
C PRO A 105 3.43 -17.10 1.89
N PRO A 106 4.26 -17.92 2.55
CA PRO A 106 5.62 -17.51 2.92
C PRO A 106 6.43 -17.03 1.70
N MET A 107 7.29 -16.03 1.91
CA MET A 107 8.21 -15.53 0.89
C MET A 107 9.52 -16.31 0.88
N ASN A 108 10.24 -16.23 -0.23
CA ASN A 108 11.62 -16.68 -0.32
C ASN A 108 12.49 -15.56 -0.96
N PRO A 109 13.08 -14.67 -0.14
CA PRO A 109 13.83 -13.52 -0.66
C PRO A 109 15.03 -13.88 -1.54
N ASP A 110 15.61 -15.07 -1.37
CA ASP A 110 16.73 -15.55 -2.18
C ASP A 110 16.37 -15.65 -3.68
N GLU A 111 15.09 -15.82 -4.02
CA GLU A 111 14.61 -15.88 -5.39
C GLU A 111 14.67 -14.52 -6.12
N LEU A 112 14.73 -13.42 -5.38
CA LEU A 112 14.93 -12.10 -5.97
C LEU A 112 16.39 -11.89 -6.38
N ILE A 113 17.36 -12.49 -5.69
CA ILE A 113 18.78 -12.14 -5.87
C ILE A 113 19.25 -12.49 -7.29
N GLY A 114 19.81 -11.49 -7.98
CA GLY A 114 20.28 -11.63 -9.37
C GLY A 114 19.19 -11.49 -10.43
N SER A 115 17.95 -11.19 -10.04
CA SER A 115 16.85 -10.92 -10.96
C SER A 115 16.72 -9.42 -11.30
N THR A 116 16.10 -9.12 -12.43
CA THR A 116 15.75 -7.76 -12.86
C THR A 116 14.32 -7.76 -13.39
N TRP A 117 13.59 -6.70 -13.06
CA TRP A 117 12.16 -6.60 -13.27
C TRP A 117 11.80 -5.22 -13.82
N ARG A 118 10.76 -5.17 -14.65
CA ARG A 118 10.16 -3.94 -15.19
C ARG A 118 8.71 -3.85 -14.73
N LEU A 119 8.32 -2.70 -14.18
CA LEU A 119 6.94 -2.45 -13.80
C LEU A 119 6.05 -2.43 -15.05
N VAL A 120 4.92 -3.12 -14.99
CA VAL A 120 3.94 -3.17 -16.09
C VAL A 120 2.55 -2.71 -15.66
N ASP A 121 2.25 -2.75 -14.36
CA ASP A 121 1.03 -2.23 -13.77
C ASP A 121 1.36 -1.60 -12.40
N PHE A 122 0.85 -0.40 -12.19
CA PHE A 122 0.91 0.31 -10.92
C PHE A 122 -0.53 0.56 -10.47
N ASP A 123 -1.00 -0.28 -9.57
CA ASP A 123 -2.30 -0.11 -8.90
C ASP A 123 -3.47 -0.08 -9.90
N GLY A 124 -3.42 -0.96 -10.91
CA GLY A 124 -4.41 -1.04 -11.98
C GLY A 124 -4.21 -0.05 -13.13
N GLU A 125 -3.16 0.79 -13.07
CA GLU A 125 -2.79 1.71 -14.15
C GLU A 125 -1.45 1.33 -14.79
N PRO A 126 -1.34 1.25 -16.13
CA PRO A 126 -0.06 1.01 -16.77
C PRO A 126 0.89 2.21 -16.58
N PRO A 127 2.22 1.99 -16.59
CA PRO A 127 3.20 3.07 -16.58
C PRO A 127 2.97 4.09 -17.69
N ALA A 128 3.35 5.35 -17.44
CA ALA A 128 3.16 6.41 -18.43
C ALA A 128 3.96 6.10 -19.71
N PRO A 129 3.47 6.47 -20.91
CA PRO A 129 4.20 6.23 -22.15
C PRO A 129 5.62 6.82 -22.10
N GLY A 130 6.61 5.99 -22.43
CA GLY A 130 8.04 6.37 -22.39
C GLY A 130 8.68 6.28 -21.00
N SER A 131 7.93 5.89 -19.97
CA SER A 131 8.47 5.57 -18.65
C SER A 131 9.20 4.23 -18.68
N SER A 132 10.34 4.16 -17.99
CA SER A 132 11.06 2.90 -17.73
C SER A 132 11.27 2.75 -16.23
N LEU A 133 10.37 2.01 -15.59
CA LEU A 133 10.37 1.73 -14.16
C LEU A 133 10.92 0.32 -13.96
N THR A 134 12.10 0.22 -13.35
CA THR A 134 12.81 -1.05 -13.19
C THR A 134 13.36 -1.23 -11.79
N ILE A 135 13.56 -2.49 -11.42
CA ILE A 135 14.25 -2.88 -10.19
C ILE A 135 15.08 -4.14 -10.42
N ALA A 136 16.34 -4.09 -10.03
CA ALA A 136 17.28 -5.20 -10.02
C ALA A 136 17.74 -5.47 -8.59
N PHE A 137 17.79 -6.74 -8.20
CA PHE A 137 18.12 -7.15 -6.83
C PHE A 137 19.50 -7.80 -6.76
N ARG A 138 20.20 -7.46 -5.68
CA ARG A 138 21.40 -8.11 -5.16
C ARG A 138 21.19 -8.37 -3.68
N ASP A 139 22.09 -9.14 -3.07
CA ASP A 139 22.01 -9.42 -1.63
C ASP A 139 21.93 -8.12 -0.80
N GLY A 140 20.77 -7.89 -0.17
CA GLY A 140 20.45 -6.71 0.64
C GLY A 140 20.32 -5.37 -0.09
N GLU A 141 20.49 -5.34 -1.41
CA GLU A 141 20.47 -4.12 -2.22
C GLU A 141 19.54 -4.24 -3.43
N ALA A 142 18.89 -3.13 -3.79
CA ALA A 142 18.20 -3.00 -5.05
C ALA A 142 18.63 -1.73 -5.79
N SER A 143 18.48 -1.72 -7.10
CA SER A 143 18.75 -0.54 -7.93
C SER A 143 17.93 -0.55 -9.19
N GLY A 144 17.69 0.60 -9.79
CA GLY A 144 16.94 0.64 -11.03
C GLY A 144 16.67 2.04 -11.54
N SER A 145 15.74 2.12 -12.48
CA SER A 145 15.21 3.37 -13.02
C SER A 145 13.83 3.65 -12.40
N ALA A 146 13.62 4.86 -11.93
CA ALA A 146 12.31 5.35 -11.48
C ALA A 146 11.60 6.15 -12.60
N GLY A 147 11.88 5.82 -13.86
CA GLY A 147 11.29 6.42 -15.05
C GLY A 147 12.03 7.67 -15.51
N CYS A 148 12.33 8.60 -14.60
CA CYS A 148 13.05 9.84 -14.89
C CYS A 148 14.52 9.78 -14.46
N ARG A 149 14.76 9.43 -13.20
CA ARG A 149 16.10 9.26 -12.61
C ARG A 149 16.32 7.82 -12.17
N SER A 150 17.57 7.50 -11.88
CA SER A 150 17.98 6.22 -11.31
C SER A 150 17.97 6.29 -9.79
N TYR A 151 17.78 5.13 -9.16
CA TYR A 151 17.78 5.00 -7.72
C TYR A 151 18.57 3.78 -7.27
N ARG A 152 18.98 3.81 -6.01
CA ARG A 152 19.42 2.63 -5.25
C ARG A 152 18.57 2.49 -4.00
N ALA A 153 18.46 1.28 -3.49
CA ALA A 153 17.76 1.00 -2.26
C ALA A 153 18.47 -0.11 -1.49
N THR A 154 18.22 -0.16 -0.18
CA THR A 154 18.54 -1.32 0.65
C THR A 154 17.23 -1.93 1.15
N TYR A 155 17.19 -3.24 1.30
CA TYR A 155 16.00 -3.95 1.77
C TYR A 155 16.36 -4.98 2.84
N GLN A 156 15.37 -5.30 3.66
CA GLN A 156 15.41 -6.45 4.57
C GLN A 156 14.19 -7.31 4.27
N ALA A 157 14.39 -8.62 4.33
CA ALA A 157 13.33 -9.56 4.08
C ALA A 157 13.58 -10.90 4.76
N ASP A 158 12.50 -11.53 5.17
CA ASP A 158 12.46 -12.93 5.59
C ASP A 158 11.27 -13.64 4.93
N ASP A 159 10.81 -14.76 5.51
CA ASP A 159 9.68 -15.53 4.98
C ASP A 159 8.31 -14.88 5.23
N SER A 160 8.26 -13.83 6.05
CA SER A 160 7.05 -13.18 6.53
C SER A 160 6.96 -11.69 6.17
N GLU A 161 8.08 -10.96 6.19
CA GLU A 161 8.14 -9.53 5.95
C GLU A 161 9.16 -9.18 4.84
N PHE A 162 8.86 -8.14 4.07
CA PHE A 162 9.79 -7.49 3.15
C PHE A 162 9.62 -5.98 3.26
N HIS A 163 10.68 -5.21 3.46
CA HIS A 163 10.61 -3.75 3.37
C HIS A 163 11.88 -3.15 2.78
N PHE A 164 11.73 -2.03 2.09
CA PHE A 164 12.86 -1.18 1.74
C PHE A 164 13.24 -0.31 2.94
N VAL A 165 14.47 -0.48 3.42
CA VAL A 165 15.00 0.29 4.57
C VAL A 165 15.27 1.73 4.14
N PHE A 166 15.78 1.92 2.93
CA PHE A 166 16.07 3.23 2.38
C PHE A 166 16.01 3.18 0.85
N VAL A 167 15.53 4.28 0.24
CA VAL A 167 15.51 4.49 -1.21
C VAL A 167 16.15 5.85 -1.49
N GLU A 168 17.18 5.85 -2.34
CA GLU A 168 17.99 7.03 -2.68
C GLU A 168 17.95 7.31 -4.17
N MET A 169 17.64 8.55 -4.54
CA MET A 169 17.79 9.01 -5.92
C MET A 169 19.25 9.35 -6.20
N LEU A 170 19.82 8.78 -7.25
CA LEU A 170 21.24 8.96 -7.58
C LEU A 170 21.51 10.32 -8.25
N GLN A 171 20.53 10.85 -8.97
CA GLN A 171 20.59 12.16 -9.60
C GLN A 171 19.81 13.17 -8.78
N THR A 172 20.33 14.39 -8.62
CA THR A 172 19.62 15.50 -7.98
C THR A 172 18.77 16.31 -8.96
N GLU A 173 19.19 16.36 -10.22
CA GLU A 173 18.51 17.12 -11.28
C GLU A 173 17.41 16.29 -11.94
N VAL A 174 16.23 16.89 -12.06
CA VAL A 174 15.09 16.34 -12.79
C VAL A 174 15.12 16.89 -14.21
N ASN A 175 15.42 16.03 -15.20
CA ASN A 175 15.52 16.40 -16.61
C ASN A 175 14.61 15.52 -17.48
N CYS A 176 13.32 15.53 -17.18
CA CYS A 176 12.31 14.76 -17.88
C CYS A 176 10.96 15.53 -17.88
N PRO A 177 9.99 15.13 -18.71
CA PRO A 177 8.63 15.67 -18.65
C PRO A 177 8.01 15.54 -17.25
N GLU A 178 7.19 16.53 -16.87
CA GLU A 178 6.53 16.60 -15.56
C GLU A 178 5.76 15.32 -15.20
N VAL A 179 5.09 14.71 -16.18
CA VAL A 179 4.37 13.44 -16.00
C VAL A 179 5.28 12.30 -15.51
N LEU A 180 6.53 12.23 -15.99
CA LEU A 180 7.48 11.21 -15.55
C LEU A 180 8.05 11.54 -14.17
N ALA A 181 8.27 12.82 -13.88
CA ALA A 181 8.72 13.27 -12.55
C ALA A 181 7.65 13.00 -11.46
N LEU A 182 6.37 13.21 -11.78
CA LEU A 182 5.27 12.89 -10.87
C LEU A 182 5.14 11.37 -10.67
N GLN A 183 5.25 10.58 -11.74
CA GLN A 183 5.23 9.11 -11.64
C GLN A 183 6.43 8.57 -10.84
N GLU A 184 7.62 9.14 -11.00
CA GLU A 184 8.80 8.81 -10.19
C GLU A 184 8.52 9.00 -8.69
N GLY A 185 7.94 10.14 -8.31
CA GLY A 185 7.57 10.43 -6.92
C GLY A 185 6.56 9.43 -6.38
N ARG A 186 5.52 9.10 -7.14
CA ARG A 186 4.52 8.07 -6.77
C ARG A 186 5.18 6.70 -6.58
N TYR A 187 6.02 6.29 -7.52
CA TYR A 187 6.70 4.98 -7.51
C TYR A 187 7.62 4.83 -6.31
N THR A 188 8.52 5.79 -6.10
CA THR A 188 9.48 5.76 -4.98
C THR A 188 8.78 5.87 -3.62
N THR A 189 7.69 6.65 -3.54
CA THR A 189 6.84 6.67 -2.35
C THR A 189 6.23 5.29 -2.12
N ALA A 190 5.64 4.64 -3.14
CA ALA A 190 5.05 3.31 -2.98
C ALA A 190 6.06 2.26 -2.53
N LEU A 191 7.31 2.30 -3.04
CA LEU A 191 8.39 1.42 -2.56
C LEU A 191 8.59 1.54 -1.04
N SER A 192 8.51 2.74 -0.47
CA SER A 192 8.67 2.94 0.99
C SER A 192 7.55 2.33 1.84
N TRP A 193 6.42 1.95 1.22
CA TRP A 193 5.28 1.32 1.89
C TRP A 193 5.17 -0.18 1.60
N VAL A 194 6.06 -0.76 0.79
CA VAL A 194 6.07 -2.20 0.50
C VAL A 194 6.31 -2.97 1.79
N GLN A 195 5.48 -3.99 2.03
CA GLN A 195 5.58 -4.89 3.19
C GLN A 195 5.78 -6.36 2.79
N ARG A 196 5.52 -6.65 1.51
CA ARG A 196 5.52 -8.01 0.98
C ARG A 196 5.77 -8.01 -0.51
N PHE A 197 6.24 -9.16 -0.96
CA PHE A 197 6.20 -9.53 -2.36
C PHE A 197 5.54 -10.89 -2.59
N VAL A 198 5.15 -11.12 -3.83
CA VAL A 198 4.69 -12.41 -4.33
C VAL A 198 5.42 -12.69 -5.65
N LEU A 199 5.98 -13.88 -5.77
CA LEU A 199 6.47 -14.42 -7.04
C LEU A 199 5.50 -15.51 -7.48
N ALA A 200 4.73 -15.22 -8.54
CA ALA A 200 3.75 -16.14 -9.10
C ALA A 200 3.65 -15.94 -10.61
N ASP A 201 3.46 -17.04 -11.35
CA ASP A 201 3.28 -17.02 -12.81
C ASP A 201 4.37 -16.24 -13.59
N GLY A 202 5.59 -16.21 -13.04
CA GLY A 202 6.72 -15.49 -13.63
C GLY A 202 6.67 -13.98 -13.46
N GLN A 203 5.76 -13.45 -12.64
CA GLN A 203 5.67 -12.05 -12.27
C GLN A 203 6.13 -11.82 -10.83
N LEU A 204 6.59 -10.60 -10.57
CA LEU A 204 6.84 -10.08 -9.24
C LEU A 204 5.73 -9.09 -8.91
N GLU A 205 5.05 -9.29 -7.80
CA GLU A 205 4.13 -8.30 -7.24
C GLU A 205 4.68 -7.76 -5.94
N PHE A 206 4.65 -6.45 -5.76
CA PHE A 206 4.80 -5.80 -4.47
C PHE A 206 3.45 -5.38 -3.91
N HIS A 207 3.26 -5.66 -2.62
CA HIS A 207 2.06 -5.33 -1.88
C HIS A 207 2.42 -4.32 -0.79
N THR A 208 1.77 -3.15 -0.80
CA THR A 208 2.03 -2.08 0.17
C THR A 208 1.10 -2.17 1.38
N SER A 209 1.51 -1.60 2.51
CA SER A 209 0.64 -1.39 3.69
C SER A 209 -0.56 -0.52 3.39
N ARG A 210 -0.41 0.39 2.43
CA ARG A 210 -1.48 1.29 2.03
C ARG A 210 -2.51 0.55 1.17
N GLY A 211 -2.16 -0.58 0.56
CA GLY A 211 -3.08 -1.44 -0.20
C GLY A 211 -2.82 -1.45 -1.70
N GLU A 212 -1.81 -0.71 -2.18
CA GLU A 212 -1.44 -0.74 -3.59
C GLU A 212 -0.73 -2.04 -3.96
N VAL A 213 -0.93 -2.45 -5.22
CA VAL A 213 -0.21 -3.56 -5.85
C VAL A 213 0.61 -3.04 -7.01
N LEU A 214 1.90 -3.35 -7.03
CA LEU A 214 2.81 -3.03 -8.14
C LEU A 214 3.22 -4.34 -8.81
N THR A 215 2.86 -4.51 -10.09
CA THR A 215 3.13 -5.74 -10.84
C THR A 215 4.27 -5.53 -11.82
N PHE A 216 5.23 -6.44 -11.81
CA PHE A 216 6.43 -6.41 -12.62
C PHE A 216 6.58 -7.69 -13.43
N GLU A 217 7.14 -7.53 -14.62
CA GLU A 217 7.58 -8.64 -15.47
C GLU A 217 9.10 -8.77 -15.48
N PRO A 218 9.65 -9.98 -15.72
CA PRO A 218 11.08 -10.18 -15.82
C PRO A 218 11.63 -9.33 -16.96
N LEU A 219 12.72 -8.60 -16.68
CA LEU A 219 13.46 -7.86 -17.69
C LEU A 219 14.75 -8.62 -17.98
N THR A 220 14.88 -9.12 -19.21
CA THR A 220 16.08 -9.84 -19.62
C THR A 220 17.14 -8.88 -20.14
N GLU A 221 18.41 -9.29 -20.13
CA GLU A 221 19.53 -8.47 -20.61
C GLU A 221 19.36 -8.06 -22.09
N SER A 222 18.62 -8.83 -22.89
CA SER A 222 18.24 -8.50 -24.26
C SER A 222 17.21 -7.37 -24.40
N ASP A 223 16.55 -6.98 -23.31
CA ASP A 223 15.54 -5.92 -23.28
C ASP A 223 16.08 -4.58 -22.76
N LEU A 224 17.37 -4.52 -22.41
CA LEU A 224 18.05 -3.28 -22.03
C LEU A 224 18.45 -2.49 -23.30
N PRO A 225 18.13 -1.18 -23.38
CA PRO A 225 18.52 -0.33 -24.52
C PRO A 225 20.03 -0.08 -24.60
#